data_AF-A0A0W0HGF6-F1
#
_entry.id   AF-A0A0W0HGF6-F1
#
_cell.length_a   1.000
_cell.length_b   1.000
_cell.length_c   1.000
_cell.angle_alpha   90.00
_cell.angle_beta   90.00
_cell.angle_gamma   90.00
#
_symmetry.space_group_name_H-M   'P 1'
#
loop_
_entity.id
_entity.type
_entity.pdbx_description
1 polymer ?
#
loop_
_entity_poly.entity_id
_entity_poly.type
_entity_poly.pdbx_seq_one_letter_code
_entity_poly.pdbx_strand_id
1 'polypeptide(L)'
;MNLLQAFLWCALATDFAVIQPKPRCDFYLFNLKKRVMIFPYDDRGMDVVGPNTDLLLQLYRHHHAYLLDYDRPVMDITFTKHAT
;
A
#
# COMPACT_ATOMS: atom_id res chain seq x y z
N MET A 1 -18.70 0.20 -11.61
CA MET A 1 -17.35 0.37 -11.01
C MET A 1 -17.37 1.63 -10.17
N ASN A 2 -17.01 1.56 -8.89
CA ASN A 2 -16.92 2.76 -8.06
C ASN A 2 -15.61 3.51 -8.36
N LEU A 3 -15.51 4.76 -7.91
CA LEU A 3 -14.34 5.61 -8.21
C LEU A 3 -13.03 4.99 -7.69
N LEU A 4 -13.06 4.37 -6.51
CA LEU A 4 -11.89 3.68 -5.94
C LEU A 4 -11.43 2.52 -6.83
N GLN A 5 -12.36 1.70 -7.32
CA GLN A 5 -12.05 0.60 -8.25
C GLN A 5 -11.46 1.11 -9.56
N ALA A 6 -11.95 2.24 -10.08
CA ALA A 6 -11.38 2.85 -11.29
C ALA A 6 -9.94 3.33 -11.05
N PHE A 7 -9.66 3.93 -9.90
CA PHE A 7 -8.30 4.33 -9.53
C PHE A 7 -7.35 3.13 -9.36
N LEU A 8 -7.80 2.09 -8.67
CA LEU A 8 -7.01 0.86 -8.48
C LEU A 8 -6.76 0.15 -9.81
N TRP A 9 -7.74 0.14 -10.72
CA TRP A 9 -7.54 -0.37 -12.08
C TRP A 9 -6.46 0.41 -12.82
N CYS A 10 -6.48 1.74 -12.76
CA CYS A 10 -5.48 2.57 -13.41
C CYS A 10 -4.07 2.38 -12.84
N ALA A 11 -3.95 2.20 -11.51
CA ALA A 11 -2.68 1.90 -10.86
C ALA A 11 -2.14 0.54 -11.31
N LEU A 12 -2.97 -0.51 -11.25
CA LEU A 12 -2.65 -1.85 -11.73
C LEU A 12 -2.19 -1.80 -13.19
N ALA A 13 -2.99 -1.18 -14.07
CA ALA A 13 -2.74 -1.18 -15.51
C ALA A 13 -1.41 -0.53 -15.91
N THR A 14 -0.80 0.32 -15.07
CA THR A 14 0.48 0.99 -15.35
C THR A 14 1.60 0.00 -15.69
N ASP A 15 1.69 -1.09 -14.95
CA ASP A 15 2.76 -2.09 -15.08
C ASP A 15 2.46 -3.17 -16.14
N PHE A 16 1.22 -3.23 -16.65
CA PHE A 16 0.86 -4.15 -17.73
C PHE A 16 0.92 -3.44 -19.09
N ALA A 17 1.69 -4.00 -20.02
CA ALA A 17 1.88 -3.39 -21.34
C ALA A 17 0.58 -3.33 -22.16
N VAL A 18 -0.28 -4.34 -22.04
CA VAL A 18 -1.41 -4.59 -22.96
C VAL A 18 -2.76 -4.12 -22.38
N ILE A 19 -2.85 -3.86 -21.08
CA ILE A 19 -4.10 -3.51 -20.41
C ILE A 19 -4.39 -2.01 -20.52
N GLN A 20 -5.65 -1.65 -20.77
CA GLN A 20 -6.15 -0.28 -20.93
C GLN A 20 -7.48 -0.11 -20.19
N PRO A 21 -7.86 1.11 -19.74
CA PRO A 21 -7.12 2.37 -19.87
C PRO A 21 -5.86 2.46 -18.98
N LYS A 22 -4.79 3.05 -19.50
CA LYS A 22 -3.52 3.26 -18.80
C LYS A 22 -3.08 4.74 -18.82
N PRO A 23 -3.34 5.50 -17.76
CA PRO A 23 -3.11 6.94 -17.72
C PRO A 23 -1.62 7.37 -17.61
N ARG A 24 -0.68 6.41 -17.50
CA ARG A 24 0.79 6.67 -17.46
C ARG A 24 1.20 7.69 -16.39
N CYS A 25 0.65 7.52 -15.19
CA CYS A 25 1.00 8.31 -14.02
C CYS A 25 0.92 7.45 -12.75
N ASP A 26 1.59 7.90 -11.71
CA ASP A 26 1.50 7.30 -10.38
C ASP A 26 0.24 7.76 -9.66
N PHE A 27 -0.37 6.87 -8.88
CA PHE A 27 -1.57 7.14 -8.10
C PHE A 27 -1.26 7.11 -6.62
N TYR A 28 -1.53 8.20 -5.92
CA TYR A 28 -1.39 8.29 -4.46
C TYR A 28 -2.76 8.57 -3.84
N LEU A 29 -3.20 7.70 -2.93
CA LEU A 29 -4.47 7.85 -2.23
C LEU A 29 -4.22 8.28 -0.78
N PHE A 30 -4.78 9.43 -0.40
CA PHE A 30 -4.60 10.00 0.93
C PHE A 30 -5.84 9.78 1.79
N ASN A 31 -5.68 9.13 2.94
CA ASN A 31 -6.67 9.17 4.01
C ASN A 31 -6.21 10.16 5.08
N LEU A 32 -6.60 11.42 4.91
CA LEU A 32 -6.17 12.51 5.79
C LEU A 32 -6.63 12.31 7.25
N LYS A 33 -7.84 11.76 7.45
CA LYS A 33 -8.37 11.47 8.80
C LYS A 33 -7.52 10.43 9.52
N LYS A 34 -7.13 9.36 8.81
CA LYS A 34 -6.26 8.31 9.34
C LYS A 34 -4.77 8.65 9.25
N ARG A 35 -4.40 9.79 8.65
CA ARG A 35 -3.02 10.23 8.41
C ARG A 35 -2.16 9.14 7.76
N VAL A 36 -2.67 8.55 6.68
CA VAL A 36 -1.93 7.58 5.86
C VAL A 36 -2.07 7.93 4.38
N MET A 37 -1.05 7.58 3.62
CA MET A 37 -1.02 7.59 2.16
C MET A 37 -0.79 6.16 1.68
N ILE A 38 -1.44 5.81 0.57
CA ILE A 38 -1.30 4.52 -0.09
C ILE A 38 -0.80 4.75 -1.52
N PHE A 39 0.22 3.99 -1.92
CA PHE A 39 0.72 3.91 -3.29
C PHE A 39 0.47 2.49 -3.82
N PRO A 40 -0.68 2.23 -4.48
CA PRO A 40 -0.93 0.97 -5.15
C PRO A 40 -0.09 0.84 -6.42
N TYR A 41 0.49 -0.33 -6.62
CA TYR A 41 1.14 -0.75 -7.85
C TYR A 41 0.42 -1.99 -8.40
N ASP A 42 1.10 -2.80 -9.20
CA ASP A 42 0.58 -4.01 -9.85
C ASP A 42 -0.08 -5.06 -8.91
N ASP A 43 -0.19 -6.30 -9.39
CA ASP A 43 -0.78 -7.41 -8.66
C ASP A 43 -0.02 -7.81 -7.38
N ARG A 44 1.18 -7.26 -7.14
CA ARG A 44 1.96 -7.48 -5.91
C ARG A 44 1.44 -6.69 -4.72
N GLY A 45 0.72 -5.59 -4.95
CA GLY A 45 0.03 -4.86 -3.88
C GLY A 45 0.27 -3.35 -3.85
N MET A 46 0.63 -2.83 -2.68
CA MET A 46 0.72 -1.39 -2.41
C MET A 46 1.61 -1.09 -1.22
N ASP A 47 2.21 0.10 -1.22
CA ASP A 47 2.86 0.65 -0.05
C ASP A 47 1.87 1.48 0.77
N VAL A 48 1.96 1.39 2.09
CA VAL A 48 1.17 2.18 3.04
C VAL A 48 2.11 2.89 4.00
N VAL A 49 2.07 4.22 4.00
CA VAL A 49 2.98 5.05 4.80
C VAL A 49 2.22 6.15 5.53
N GLY A 50 2.79 6.64 6.63
CA GLY A 50 2.26 7.79 7.35
C GLY A 50 2.62 7.79 8.84
N PRO A 51 2.30 8.88 9.56
CA PRO A 51 2.59 9.00 10.99
C PRO A 51 1.66 8.19 11.91
N ASN A 52 0.68 7.46 11.36
CA ASN A 52 -0.25 6.65 12.17
C ASN A 52 0.31 5.24 12.41
N THR A 53 1.30 5.14 13.30
CA THR A 53 2.02 3.89 13.57
C THR A 53 1.11 2.77 14.09
N ASP A 54 0.06 3.09 14.87
CA ASP A 54 -0.89 2.08 15.37
C ASP A 54 -1.65 1.40 14.23
N LEU A 55 -2.12 2.19 13.26
CA LEU A 55 -2.78 1.65 12.07
C LEU A 55 -1.80 0.84 11.21
N LEU A 56 -0.58 1.34 11.02
CA LEU A 56 0.45 0.61 10.27
C LEU A 56 0.81 -0.71 10.93
N LEU A 57 0.89 -0.75 12.27
CA LEU A 57 1.11 -1.97 13.05
C LEU A 57 -0.04 -2.98 12.87
N GLN A 58 -1.28 -2.51 12.87
CA GLN A 58 -2.44 -3.35 12.60
C GLN A 58 -2.38 -3.97 11.20
N LEU A 59 -2.06 -3.16 10.18
CA LEU A 59 -1.91 -3.64 8.80
C LEU A 59 -0.73 -4.61 8.66
N TYR A 60 0.42 -4.29 9.27
CA TYR A 60 1.61 -5.14 9.31
C TYR A 60 1.28 -6.53 9.85
N ARG A 61 0.55 -6.60 10.97
CA ARG A 61 0.11 -7.87 11.58
C ARG A 61 -0.94 -8.58 10.73
N HIS A 62 -1.92 -7.85 10.21
CA HIS A 62 -3.04 -8.44 9.47
C HIS A 62 -2.59 -9.03 8.12
N HIS A 63 -1.71 -8.34 7.40
CA HIS A 63 -1.19 -8.75 6.10
C HIS A 63 0.18 -9.43 6.16
N HIS A 64 0.62 -9.83 7.36
CA HIS A 64 1.97 -10.35 7.61
C HIS A 64 2.38 -11.50 6.68
N ALA A 65 1.44 -12.35 6.28
CA ALA A 65 1.68 -13.47 5.38
C ALA A 65 1.98 -13.07 3.92
N TYR A 66 1.62 -11.84 3.52
CA TYR A 66 1.84 -11.31 2.17
C TYR A 66 3.11 -10.45 2.06
N LEU A 67 3.76 -10.14 3.19
CA LEU A 67 4.95 -9.29 3.19
C LEU A 67 6.17 -10.05 2.67
N LEU A 68 6.90 -9.40 1.76
CA LEU A 68 8.16 -9.90 1.22
C LEU A 68 9.27 -9.85 2.27
N ASP A 69 10.18 -10.82 2.22
CA ASP A 69 11.25 -10.95 3.22
C ASP A 69 12.28 -9.81 3.18
N TYR A 70 12.36 -9.10 2.05
CA TYR A 70 13.36 -8.04 1.85
C TYR A 70 13.21 -6.89 2.87
N ASP A 71 12.00 -6.33 3.01
CA ASP A 71 11.74 -5.20 3.92
C ASP A 71 11.32 -5.64 5.33
N ARG A 72 11.03 -6.94 5.52
CA ARG A 72 10.52 -7.49 6.78
C ARG A 72 11.43 -7.16 7.98
N PRO A 73 12.77 -7.28 7.93
CA PRO A 73 13.64 -6.89 9.06
C PRO A 73 13.52 -5.41 9.44
N VAL A 74 13.34 -4.52 8.46
CA VAL A 74 13.19 -3.07 8.70
C VAL A 74 11.82 -2.78 9.34
N MET A 75 10.77 -3.45 8.84
CA MET A 75 9.43 -3.37 9.42
C MET A 75 9.42 -3.89 10.86
N ASP A 76 10.06 -5.03 11.12
CA ASP A 76 10.19 -5.59 12.47
C ASP A 76 10.86 -4.60 13.43
N ILE A 77 12.00 -3.99 13.05
CA ILE A 77 12.67 -2.98 13.88
C ILE A 77 11.73 -1.79 14.18
N THR A 78 10.95 -1.37 13.19
CA THR A 78 9.99 -0.26 13.31
C THR A 78 8.89 -0.59 14.31
N PHE A 79 8.36 -1.81 14.25
CA PHE A 79 7.19 -2.23 15.02
C PHE A 79 7.51 -2.92 16.36
N THR A 80 8.76 -3.36 16.58
CA THR A 80 9.21 -3.99 17.85
C THR A 80 9.12 -3.00 19.03
N LYS A 81 9.22 -1.69 18.79
CA LYS A 81 9.14 -0.65 19.84
C LYS A 81 7.73 -0.46 20.44
N HIS A 82 6.71 -1.13 19.92
CA HIS A 82 5.30 -0.98 20.31
C HIS A 82 4.69 -2.27 20.88
N ALA A 83 5.52 -3.24 21.29
CA ALA A 83 5.08 -4.55 21.82
C ALA A 83 4.92 -4.63 23.36
N THR A 84 4.92 -3.51 24.07
CA THR A 84 4.62 -3.41 25.51
C THR A 84 3.27 -2.78 25.77
#